data_AF-G7ELN6-F1
#
_entry.id   AF-G7ELN6-F1
#
_cell.length_a   1.000
_cell.length_b   1.000
_cell.length_c   1.000
_cell.angle_alpha   90.00
_cell.angle_beta   90.00
_cell.angle_gamma   90.00
#
_symmetry.space_group_name_H-M   'P 1'
#
loop_
_entity.id
_entity.type
_entity.pdbx_description
1 polymer ?
#
loop_
_entity_poly.entity_id
_entity_poly.type
_entity_poly.pdbx_seq_one_letter_code
_entity_poly.pdbx_strand_id
1 'polypeptide(L)'
;MDLPTLSVLLSYSLNKLELVAFVISFILAIYLKPKKISIAISAGVMSVGLALGDLFHSNVLNLLIFEQQVYYWYLVWALFSLLQAFVVLGMHWLVGAMFSDQVKLVFITMALNALLNTLMFVDRNLLALNFDGSPNLYTGDSWLLWDIYSIGVNANLLFLAFMLFTRGKFKGKYVWIFLLYCCCFAALSL
;
A
#
# COMPACT_ATOMS: atom_id res chain seq x y z
N MET A 1 -3.04 11.70 -27.23
CA MET A 1 -3.48 11.13 -25.93
C MET A 1 -2.85 9.77 -25.85
N ASP A 2 -1.71 9.68 -25.19
CA ASP A 2 -1.05 8.40 -24.99
C ASP A 2 -1.93 7.55 -24.07
N LEU A 3 -2.17 6.31 -24.49
CA LEU A 3 -2.97 5.35 -23.74
C LEU A 3 -2.33 5.18 -22.36
N PRO A 4 -3.11 5.21 -21.25
CA PRO A 4 -2.57 4.85 -19.95
C PRO A 4 -1.90 3.49 -20.08
N THR A 5 -0.62 3.43 -19.74
CA THR A 5 0.17 2.20 -19.82
C THR A 5 -0.53 1.10 -19.03
N LEU A 6 -0.43 -0.14 -19.51
CA LEU A 6 -1.08 -1.32 -18.91
C LEU A 6 -0.87 -1.39 -17.39
N SER A 7 0.30 -0.95 -16.91
CA SER A 7 0.69 -0.85 -15.49
C SER A 7 -0.20 0.08 -14.67
N VAL A 8 -0.62 1.23 -15.21
CA VAL A 8 -1.51 2.19 -14.53
C VAL A 8 -2.92 1.61 -14.41
N LEU A 9 -3.40 0.93 -15.45
CA LEU A 9 -4.71 0.28 -15.48
C LEU A 9 -4.79 -0.94 -14.54
N LEU A 10 -3.70 -1.72 -14.45
CA LEU A 10 -3.59 -2.84 -13.52
C LEU A 10 -3.49 -2.35 -12.07
N SER A 11 -2.65 -1.35 -11.78
CA SER A 11 -2.51 -0.77 -10.44
C SER A 11 -3.84 -0.18 -9.93
N TYR A 12 -4.59 0.52 -10.78
CA TYR A 12 -5.90 1.04 -10.40
C TYR A 12 -6.93 -0.07 -10.15
N SER A 13 -6.88 -1.16 -10.91
CA SER A 13 -7.75 -2.32 -10.71
C SER A 13 -7.41 -3.09 -9.43
N LEU A 14 -6.11 -3.16 -9.08
CA LEU A 14 -5.62 -3.78 -7.85
C LEU A 14 -6.04 -2.98 -6.61
N ASN A 15 -5.90 -1.65 -6.64
CA ASN A 15 -6.33 -0.78 -5.53
C ASN A 15 -7.82 -0.98 -5.18
N LYS A 16 -8.67 -1.16 -6.20
CA LYS A 16 -10.08 -1.47 -6.02
C LYS A 16 -10.32 -2.85 -5.41
N LEU A 17 -9.58 -3.87 -5.84
CA LEU A 17 -9.66 -5.21 -5.28
C LEU A 17 -9.23 -5.24 -3.81
N GLU A 18 -8.16 -4.52 -3.48
CA GLU A 18 -7.67 -4.35 -2.11
C GLU A 18 -8.72 -3.66 -1.23
N LEU A 19 -9.31 -2.56 -1.73
CA LEU A 19 -10.40 -1.88 -1.03
C LEU A 19 -11.58 -2.83 -0.74
N VAL A 20 -12.03 -3.60 -1.74
CA VAL A 20 -13.09 -4.60 -1.56
C VAL A 20 -12.70 -5.64 -0.51
N ALA A 21 -11.46 -6.13 -0.56
CA ALA A 21 -10.96 -7.12 0.40
C ALA A 21 -10.91 -6.56 1.83
N PHE A 22 -10.50 -5.31 2.03
CA PHE A 22 -10.51 -4.66 3.35
C PHE A 22 -11.94 -4.44 3.86
N VAL A 23 -12.87 -3.99 3.01
CA VAL A 23 -14.28 -3.81 3.38
C VAL A 23 -14.91 -5.14 3.81
N ILE A 24 -14.70 -6.22 3.04
CA ILE A 24 -15.22 -7.55 3.39
C ILE A 24 -14.58 -8.04 4.70
N SER A 25 -13.27 -7.85 4.87
CA SER A 25 -12.55 -8.23 6.10
C SER A 25 -13.09 -7.49 7.33
N PHE A 26 -13.38 -6.20 7.19
CA PHE A 26 -14.00 -5.36 8.21
C PHE A 26 -15.37 -5.89 8.62
N ILE A 27 -16.26 -6.10 7.65
CA ILE A 27 -17.63 -6.59 7.86
C ILE A 27 -17.58 -7.96 8.57
N LEU A 28 -16.79 -8.90 8.05
CA LEU A 28 -16.63 -10.23 8.63
C LEU A 28 -16.07 -10.18 10.06
N ALA A 29 -15.10 -9.30 10.34
CA ALA A 29 -14.52 -9.15 11.67
C ALA A 29 -15.53 -8.59 12.69
N ILE A 30 -16.43 -7.70 12.26
CA ILE A 30 -17.53 -7.19 13.09
C ILE A 30 -18.56 -8.27 13.39
N TYR A 31 -18.96 -9.08 12.40
CA TYR A 31 -19.93 -10.15 12.61
C TYR A 31 -19.42 -11.24 13.57
N LEU A 32 -18.10 -11.47 13.61
CA LEU A 32 -17.47 -12.53 14.42
C LEU A 32 -16.99 -12.04 15.81
N LYS A 33 -17.57 -10.95 16.33
CA LYS A 33 -17.26 -10.42 17.68
C LYS A 33 -17.27 -11.53 18.75
N PRO A 34 -16.44 -11.43 19.82
CA PRO A 34 -15.51 -10.33 20.18
C PRO A 34 -14.03 -10.58 19.83
N LYS A 35 -13.62 -11.77 19.36
CA LYS A 35 -12.19 -12.15 19.25
C LYS A 35 -11.41 -11.47 18.10
N LYS A 36 -12.05 -10.60 17.31
CA LYS A 36 -11.50 -10.07 16.04
C LYS A 36 -11.55 -8.54 15.91
N ILE A 37 -11.72 -7.83 17.02
CA ILE A 37 -11.78 -6.36 17.05
C ILE A 37 -10.55 -5.71 16.41
N SER A 38 -9.34 -6.20 16.68
CA SER A 38 -8.12 -5.64 16.08
C SER A 38 -8.10 -5.71 14.56
N ILE A 39 -8.65 -6.79 13.99
CA ILE A 39 -8.76 -6.95 12.53
C ILE A 39 -9.81 -5.98 11.97
N ALA A 40 -10.93 -5.79 12.67
CA ALA A 40 -11.93 -4.81 12.28
C ALA A 40 -11.33 -3.40 12.29
N ILE A 41 -10.60 -3.01 13.33
CA ILE A 41 -9.95 -1.69 13.38
C ILE A 41 -8.97 -1.53 12.21
N SER A 42 -8.04 -2.47 12.03
CA SER A 42 -7.05 -2.39 10.96
C SER A 42 -7.70 -2.35 9.57
N ALA A 43 -8.59 -3.29 9.26
CA ALA A 43 -9.25 -3.34 7.96
C ALA A 43 -10.10 -2.08 7.70
N GLY A 44 -10.79 -1.56 8.73
CA GLY A 44 -11.56 -0.32 8.61
C GLY A 44 -10.69 0.89 8.27
N VAL A 45 -9.56 1.06 8.97
CA VAL A 45 -8.64 2.18 8.71
C VAL A 45 -8.00 2.06 7.32
N MET A 46 -7.66 0.84 6.88
CA MET A 46 -7.12 0.62 5.54
C MET A 46 -8.14 0.97 4.46
N SER A 47 -9.39 0.51 4.60
CA SER A 47 -10.47 0.85 3.66
C SER A 47 -10.70 2.36 3.55
N VAL A 48 -10.73 3.07 4.69
CA VAL A 48 -10.94 4.52 4.70
C VAL A 48 -9.77 5.24 4.03
N GLY A 49 -8.52 4.85 4.32
CA GLY A 49 -7.37 5.50 3.69
C GLY A 49 -7.29 5.27 2.19
N LEU A 50 -7.62 4.06 1.70
CA LEU A 50 -7.72 3.78 0.26
C LEU A 50 -8.82 4.61 -0.41
N ALA A 51 -10.02 4.65 0.19
CA ALA A 51 -11.13 5.45 -0.34
C ALA A 51 -10.81 6.96 -0.36
N LEU A 52 -10.14 7.48 0.67
CA LEU A 52 -9.68 8.87 0.70
C LEU A 52 -8.58 9.13 -0.33
N GLY A 53 -7.69 8.16 -0.56
CA GLY A 53 -6.68 8.21 -1.63
C GLY A 53 -7.32 8.36 -3.00
N ASP A 54 -8.30 7.52 -3.32
CA ASP A 54 -9.03 7.58 -4.59
C ASP A 54 -9.78 8.91 -4.77
N LEU A 55 -10.39 9.42 -3.70
CA LEU A 55 -11.05 10.74 -3.72
C LEU A 55 -10.04 11.88 -3.92
N PHE A 56 -8.87 11.82 -3.28
CA PHE A 56 -7.83 12.84 -3.45
C PHE A 56 -7.24 12.81 -4.86
N HIS A 57 -7.00 11.61 -5.41
CA HIS A 57 -6.51 11.44 -6.76
C HIS A 57 -7.49 12.02 -7.80
N SER A 58 -8.76 11.64 -7.70
CA SER A 58 -9.80 12.03 -8.67
C SER A 58 -10.14 13.51 -8.65
N ASN A 59 -10.11 14.16 -7.47
CA ASN A 59 -10.56 15.55 -7.31
C ASN A 59 -9.43 16.58 -7.24
N VAL A 60 -8.26 16.22 -6.72
CA VAL A 60 -7.15 17.17 -6.48
C VAL A 60 -6.03 16.93 -7.47
N LEU A 61 -5.53 15.69 -7.57
CA LEU A 61 -4.38 15.41 -8.42
C LEU A 61 -4.72 15.49 -9.91
N ASN A 62 -5.92 15.11 -10.31
CA ASN A 62 -6.35 15.16 -11.71
C ASN A 62 -6.31 16.57 -12.34
N LEU A 63 -6.19 17.63 -11.53
CA LEU A 63 -6.05 19.02 -12.00
C LEU A 63 -4.62 19.41 -12.39
N LEU A 64 -3.64 18.60 -12.03
CA LEU A 64 -2.22 18.86 -12.28
C LEU A 64 -1.77 18.23 -13.61
N ILE A 65 -0.62 18.67 -14.13
CA ILE A 65 0.02 18.03 -15.30
C ILE A 65 0.56 16.66 -14.88
N PHE A 66 0.52 15.66 -15.77
CA PHE A 66 0.84 14.25 -15.48
C PHE A 66 2.08 14.05 -14.59
N GLU A 67 3.20 14.71 -14.90
CA GLU A 67 4.43 14.60 -14.11
C GLU A 67 4.25 15.04 -12.65
N GLN A 68 3.49 16.12 -12.43
CA GLN A 68 3.15 16.63 -11.10
C GLN A 68 2.14 15.73 -10.40
N GLN A 69 1.19 15.13 -11.12
CA GLN A 69 0.25 14.15 -10.55
C GLN A 69 1.01 12.99 -9.93
N VAL A 70 1.92 12.39 -10.71
CA VAL A 70 2.75 11.27 -10.28
C VAL A 70 3.63 11.68 -9.08
N TYR A 71 4.21 12.88 -9.11
CA TYR A 71 5.02 13.42 -8.02
C TYR A 71 4.25 13.53 -6.69
N TYR A 72 3.11 14.22 -6.68
CA TYR A 72 2.36 14.44 -5.45
C TYR A 72 1.67 13.17 -4.95
N TRP A 73 1.35 12.24 -5.86
CA TRP A 73 0.73 10.98 -5.49
C TRP A 73 1.58 10.16 -4.52
N TYR A 74 2.89 10.03 -4.76
CA TYR A 74 3.78 9.28 -3.87
C TYR A 74 3.96 9.94 -2.52
N LEU A 75 4.08 11.27 -2.51
CA LEU A 75 4.17 12.01 -1.26
C LEU A 75 2.91 11.84 -0.41
N VAL A 76 1.73 11.92 -1.05
CA VAL A 76 0.44 11.67 -0.40
C VAL A 76 0.37 10.25 0.14
N TRP A 77 0.80 9.24 -0.62
CA TRP A 77 0.82 7.85 -0.15
C TRP A 77 1.82 7.58 0.98
N ALA A 78 2.98 8.24 0.97
CA ALA A 78 3.92 8.15 2.09
C ALA A 78 3.30 8.71 3.38
N LEU A 79 2.68 9.88 3.28
CA LEU A 79 1.99 10.53 4.40
C LEU A 79 0.79 9.71 4.88
N PHE A 80 -0.03 9.19 3.97
CA PHE A 80 -1.15 8.32 4.30
C PHE A 80 -0.68 7.03 4.97
N SER A 81 0.45 6.46 4.52
CA SER A 81 0.99 5.25 5.12
C SER A 81 1.34 5.45 6.60
N LEU A 82 1.94 6.60 6.93
CA LEU A 82 2.21 6.99 8.32
C LEU A 82 0.92 7.31 9.09
N LEU A 83 0.03 8.12 8.50
CA LEU A 83 -1.21 8.56 9.13
C LEU A 83 -2.10 7.37 9.50
N GLN A 84 -2.26 6.40 8.59
CA GLN A 84 -3.04 5.20 8.84
C GLN A 84 -2.49 4.38 10.02
N ALA A 85 -1.17 4.27 10.17
CA ALA A 85 -0.57 3.61 11.33
C ALA A 85 -0.93 4.33 12.65
N PHE A 86 -0.84 5.66 12.68
CA PHE A 86 -1.26 6.44 13.85
C PHE A 86 -2.76 6.30 14.16
N VAL A 87 -3.61 6.30 13.13
CA VAL A 87 -5.06 6.10 13.30
C VAL A 87 -5.36 4.70 13.85
N VAL A 88 -4.69 3.64 13.35
CA VAL A 88 -4.83 2.29 13.91
C VAL A 88 -4.45 2.26 15.38
N LEU A 89 -3.35 2.92 15.76
CA LEU A 89 -2.89 3.00 17.15
C LEU A 89 -3.90 3.76 18.03
N GLY A 90 -4.37 4.92 17.58
CA GLY A 90 -5.37 5.72 18.27
C GLY A 90 -6.69 4.97 18.47
N MET A 91 -7.17 4.26 17.45
CA MET A 91 -8.42 3.48 17.53
C MET A 91 -8.30 2.29 18.50
N HIS A 92 -7.14 1.62 18.56
CA HIS A 92 -6.91 0.57 19.55
C HIS A 92 -6.87 1.13 20.98
N TRP A 93 -6.26 2.30 21.17
CA TRP A 93 -6.24 2.99 22.45
C TRP A 93 -7.65 3.38 22.91
N LEU A 94 -8.47 3.97 22.03
CA LEU A 94 -9.86 4.36 22.32
C LEU A 94 -10.76 3.17 22.69
N VAL A 95 -10.56 2.02 22.05
CA VAL A 95 -11.36 0.81 22.30
C VAL A 95 -10.80 -0.02 23.47
N GLY A 96 -9.60 0.28 23.96
CA GLY A 96 -8.93 -0.52 25.01
C GLY A 96 -8.54 -1.92 24.53
N ALA A 97 -8.26 -2.08 23.23
CA ALA A 97 -7.93 -3.38 22.64
C ALA A 97 -6.41 -3.60 22.56
N MET A 98 -5.93 -4.77 23.01
CA MET A 98 -4.51 -5.13 22.85
C MET A 98 -4.14 -5.35 21.37
N PHE A 99 -2.88 -5.07 21.03
CA PHE A 99 -2.36 -5.32 19.70
C PHE A 99 -2.21 -6.82 19.42
N SER A 100 -2.89 -7.29 18.39
CA SER A 100 -2.69 -8.63 17.86
C SER A 100 -1.48 -8.68 16.93
N ASP A 101 -1.00 -9.88 16.60
CA ASP A 101 0.11 -10.04 15.64
C ASP A 101 -0.22 -9.48 14.25
N GLN A 102 -1.51 -9.43 13.87
CA GLN A 102 -1.94 -8.78 12.63
C GLN A 102 -1.68 -7.27 12.65
N VAL A 103 -1.86 -6.61 13.80
CA VAL A 103 -1.60 -5.16 13.93
C VAL A 103 -0.11 -4.87 13.80
N LYS A 104 0.76 -5.74 14.33
CA LYS A 104 2.21 -5.64 14.14
C LYS A 104 2.58 -5.73 12.67
N LEU A 105 1.97 -6.66 11.93
CA LEU A 105 2.17 -6.78 10.48
C LEU A 105 1.70 -5.54 9.73
N VAL A 106 0.56 -4.95 10.13
CA VAL A 106 0.11 -3.66 9.59
C VAL A 106 1.17 -2.59 9.81
N PHE A 107 1.71 -2.43 11.02
CA PHE A 107 2.74 -1.41 11.25
C PHE A 107 4.02 -1.65 10.44
N ILE A 108 4.48 -2.90 10.32
CA ILE A 108 5.67 -3.23 9.52
C ILE A 108 5.44 -2.89 8.05
N THR A 109 4.33 -3.33 7.48
CA THR A 109 4.01 -3.11 6.05
C THR A 109 3.74 -1.64 5.75
N MET A 110 3.05 -0.90 6.62
CA MET A 110 2.84 0.54 6.45
C MET A 110 4.16 1.33 6.56
N ALA A 111 5.07 0.92 7.44
CA ALA A 111 6.40 1.53 7.52
C ALA A 111 7.24 1.26 6.27
N LEU A 112 7.19 0.04 5.73
CA LEU A 112 7.82 -0.29 4.44
C LEU A 112 7.20 0.51 3.29
N ASN A 113 5.88 0.67 3.25
CA ASN A 113 5.21 1.51 2.25
C ASN A 113 5.61 2.98 2.35
N ALA A 114 5.69 3.53 3.56
CA ALA A 114 6.16 4.90 3.76
C ALA A 114 7.61 5.05 3.27
N LEU A 115 8.48 4.09 3.58
CA LEU A 115 9.88 4.08 3.11
C LEU A 115 9.96 4.02 1.60
N LEU A 116 9.29 3.07 0.94
CA LEU A 116 9.34 2.89 -0.52
C LEU A 116 8.77 4.11 -1.26
N ASN A 117 7.65 4.68 -0.79
CA ASN A 117 7.12 5.92 -1.37
C ASN A 117 8.06 7.11 -1.16
N THR A 118 8.76 7.18 -0.03
CA THR A 118 9.77 8.22 0.22
C THR A 118 11.01 8.01 -0.65
N LEU A 119 11.46 6.77 -0.87
CA LEU A 119 12.58 6.47 -1.77
C LEU A 119 12.24 6.81 -3.22
N MET A 120 11.03 6.46 -3.70
CA MET A 120 10.56 6.92 -5.02
C MET A 120 10.60 8.44 -5.15
N PHE A 121 10.20 9.15 -4.10
CA PHE A 121 10.26 10.60 -4.07
C PHE A 121 11.70 11.11 -4.11
N VAL A 122 12.58 10.60 -3.26
CA VAL A 122 13.99 11.04 -3.18
C VAL A 122 14.74 10.74 -4.47
N ASP A 123 14.59 9.54 -5.02
CA ASP A 123 15.29 9.11 -6.24
C ASP A 123 14.93 9.96 -7.45
N ARG A 124 13.68 10.43 -7.53
CA ARG A 124 13.23 11.33 -8.60
C ARG A 124 13.79 12.76 -8.46
N ASN A 125 14.17 13.19 -7.26
CA ASN A 125 14.54 14.58 -6.97
C ASN A 125 16.04 14.79 -6.70
N LEU A 126 16.82 13.74 -6.46
CA LEU A 126 18.28 13.85 -6.33
C LEU A 126 18.96 13.86 -7.71
N LEU A 127 19.47 15.02 -8.11
CA LEU A 127 20.29 15.21 -9.32
C LEU A 127 21.52 14.28 -9.38
N ALA A 128 22.08 13.93 -8.22
CA ALA A 128 23.24 13.03 -8.11
C ALA A 128 22.95 11.58 -8.53
N LEU A 129 21.67 11.18 -8.62
CA LEU A 129 21.26 9.87 -9.12
C LEU A 129 20.86 9.91 -10.60
N ASN A 130 20.69 11.11 -11.18
CA ASN A 130 20.08 11.34 -12.50
C ASN A 130 20.99 12.18 -13.43
N PHE A 131 22.31 12.05 -13.31
CA PHE A 131 23.29 12.69 -14.21
C PHE A 131 23.59 11.83 -15.44
N ASP A 132 24.19 12.40 -16.49
CA ASP A 132 24.50 11.64 -17.73
C ASP A 132 25.39 10.41 -17.45
N GLY A 133 24.90 9.21 -17.76
CA GLY A 133 25.57 7.93 -17.46
C GLY A 133 25.34 7.38 -16.05
N SER A 134 24.45 7.99 -15.26
CA SER A 134 24.03 7.50 -13.95
C SER A 134 23.11 6.28 -14.05
N PRO A 135 22.97 5.47 -12.98
CA PRO A 135 22.13 4.27 -12.98
C PRO A 135 20.64 4.54 -13.26
N ASN A 136 20.14 5.76 -13.01
CA ASN A 136 18.77 6.17 -13.32
C ASN A 136 18.64 7.00 -14.61
N LEU A 137 19.74 7.35 -15.28
CA LEU A 137 19.67 8.01 -16.58
C LEU A 137 19.58 6.96 -17.69
N TYR A 138 18.40 6.35 -17.82
CA TYR A 138 18.05 5.54 -18.98
C TYR A 138 17.36 6.41 -20.03
N THR A 139 17.96 6.45 -21.21
CA THR A 139 17.38 7.01 -22.43
C THR A 139 16.15 6.19 -22.84
N GLY A 140 14.96 6.67 -22.51
CA GLY A 140 13.68 6.07 -22.92
C GLY A 140 12.98 5.32 -21.78
N ASP A 141 12.03 6.02 -21.14
CA ASP A 141 10.83 5.52 -20.44
C ASP A 141 10.96 4.33 -19.45
N SER A 142 12.16 3.96 -19.01
CA SER A 142 12.38 2.80 -18.12
C SER A 142 13.14 3.20 -16.86
N TRP A 143 12.43 3.27 -15.74
CA TRP A 143 12.97 3.57 -14.42
C TRP A 143 12.89 2.32 -13.54
N LEU A 144 13.90 1.45 -13.65
CA LEU A 144 13.92 0.14 -12.97
C LEU A 144 13.69 0.24 -11.46
N LEU A 145 14.35 1.19 -10.77
CA LEU A 145 14.18 1.39 -9.33
C LEU A 145 12.75 1.83 -8.98
N TRP A 146 12.17 2.69 -9.81
CA TRP A 146 10.79 3.13 -9.65
C TRP A 146 9.80 1.97 -9.81
N ASP A 147 9.99 1.10 -10.80
CA ASP A 147 9.18 -0.10 -10.99
C ASP A 147 9.26 -1.02 -9.77
N ILE A 148 10.48 -1.26 -9.24
CA ILE A 148 10.69 -2.09 -8.05
C ILE A 148 9.99 -1.51 -6.82
N TYR A 149 10.10 -0.20 -6.60
CA TYR A 149 9.45 0.45 -5.46
C TYR A 149 7.93 0.43 -5.59
N SER A 150 7.40 0.70 -6.79
CA SER A 150 5.97 0.65 -7.09
C SER A 150 5.40 -0.76 -6.88
N ILE A 151 6.07 -1.80 -7.40
CA ILE A 151 5.70 -3.20 -7.17
C ILE A 151 5.72 -3.52 -5.67
N GLY A 152 6.75 -3.08 -4.95
CA GLY A 152 6.86 -3.29 -3.51
C GLY A 152 5.70 -2.69 -2.71
N VAL A 153 5.29 -1.46 -3.04
CA VAL A 153 4.15 -0.79 -2.38
C VAL A 153 2.85 -1.55 -2.61
N ASN A 154 2.56 -1.91 -3.85
CA ASN A 154 1.35 -2.66 -4.20
C ASN A 154 1.38 -4.07 -3.59
N ALA A 155 2.53 -4.75 -3.59
CA ALA A 155 2.68 -6.08 -2.97
C ALA A 155 2.40 -6.05 -1.47
N ASN A 156 2.84 -5.01 -0.77
CA ASN A 156 2.57 -4.81 0.66
C ASN A 156 1.07 -4.62 0.94
N LEU A 157 0.37 -3.82 0.14
CA LEU A 157 -1.07 -3.60 0.29
C LEU A 157 -1.87 -4.88 0.01
N LEU A 158 -1.57 -5.56 -1.09
CA LEU A 158 -2.19 -6.84 -1.45
C LEU A 158 -1.95 -7.91 -0.37
N PHE A 159 -0.70 -8.03 0.11
CA PHE A 159 -0.35 -8.93 1.19
C PHE A 159 -1.14 -8.61 2.47
N LEU A 160 -1.26 -7.33 2.82
CA LEU A 160 -2.05 -6.90 3.98
C LEU A 160 -3.53 -7.29 3.84
N ALA A 161 -4.11 -7.06 2.65
CA ALA A 161 -5.49 -7.42 2.34
C ALA A 161 -5.74 -8.92 2.56
N PHE A 162 -4.86 -9.77 2.02
CA PHE A 162 -4.94 -11.22 2.25
C PHE A 162 -4.76 -11.61 3.72
N MET A 163 -3.81 -11.00 4.43
CA MET A 163 -3.54 -11.32 5.83
C MET A 163 -4.70 -10.97 6.77
N LEU A 164 -5.36 -9.84 6.54
CA LEU A 164 -6.54 -9.44 7.29
C LEU A 164 -7.76 -10.31 6.93
N PHE A 165 -7.95 -10.62 5.64
CA PHE A 165 -9.04 -11.47 5.16
C PHE A 165 -8.97 -12.91 5.70
N THR A 166 -7.78 -13.51 5.66
CA THR A 166 -7.53 -14.86 6.18
C THR A 166 -7.55 -14.93 7.72
N ARG A 167 -7.68 -13.78 8.38
CA ARG A 167 -7.81 -13.64 9.84
C ARG A 167 -6.64 -14.24 10.61
N GLY A 168 -5.46 -14.37 9.96
CA GLY A 168 -4.23 -14.94 10.51
C GLY A 168 -4.28 -16.43 10.84
N LYS A 169 -5.15 -17.22 10.19
CA LYS A 169 -5.30 -18.67 10.44
C LYS A 169 -4.26 -19.56 9.72
N PHE A 170 -3.04 -19.07 9.45
CA PHE A 170 -2.01 -19.88 8.80
C PHE A 170 -1.36 -20.87 9.80
N LYS A 171 -1.64 -22.18 9.65
CA LYS A 171 -0.91 -23.25 10.35
C LYS A 171 0.51 -23.33 9.75
N GLY A 172 1.56 -23.24 10.57
CA GLY A 172 2.95 -23.06 10.10
C GLY A 172 3.41 -21.60 9.93
N LYS A 173 2.59 -20.67 10.42
CA LYS A 173 2.76 -19.20 10.57
C LYS A 173 3.78 -18.53 9.64
N TYR A 174 5.08 -18.55 9.93
CA TYR A 174 6.03 -17.66 9.25
C TYR A 174 6.38 -18.04 7.81
N VAL A 175 6.56 -19.34 7.52
CA VAL A 175 6.95 -19.79 6.16
C VAL A 175 5.83 -19.50 5.16
N TRP A 176 4.58 -19.76 5.53
CA TRP A 176 3.42 -19.47 4.70
C TRP A 176 3.17 -17.97 4.53
N ILE A 177 3.41 -17.17 5.58
CA ILE A 177 3.34 -15.71 5.50
C ILE A 177 4.40 -15.18 4.52
N PHE A 178 5.64 -15.69 4.60
CA PHE A 178 6.71 -15.32 3.69
C PHE A 178 6.41 -15.75 2.24
N LEU A 179 5.96 -16.99 2.03
CA LEU A 179 5.58 -17.47 0.71
C LEU A 179 4.43 -16.65 0.12
N LEU A 180 3.42 -16.30 0.93
CA LEU A 180 2.33 -15.42 0.50
C LEU A 180 2.85 -14.06 0.05
N TYR A 181 3.77 -13.45 0.81
CA TYR A 181 4.39 -12.19 0.41
C TYR A 181 5.16 -12.32 -0.91
N CYS A 182 5.95 -13.39 -1.08
CA CYS A 182 6.63 -13.68 -2.34
C CYS A 182 5.64 -13.89 -3.50
N CYS A 183 4.51 -14.54 -3.27
CA CYS A 183 3.46 -14.70 -4.27
C CYS A 183 2.82 -13.35 -4.65
N CYS A 184 2.54 -12.47 -3.70
CA CYS A 184 2.04 -11.12 -3.98
C CYS A 184 3.04 -10.32 -4.82
N PHE A 185 4.33 -10.41 -4.49
CA PHE A 185 5.39 -9.76 -5.27
C PHE A 185 5.51 -10.34 -6.68
N ALA A 186 5.54 -11.66 -6.81
CA ALA A 186 5.62 -12.36 -8.10
C ALA A 186 4.42 -12.06 -9.01
N ALA A 187 3.20 -12.04 -8.45
CA ALA A 187 1.98 -11.73 -9.21
C ALA A 187 1.97 -10.31 -9.80
N LEU A 188 2.73 -9.39 -9.19
CA LEU A 188 2.84 -7.99 -9.62
C LEU A 188 4.10 -7.72 -10.46
N SER A 189 5.00 -8.70 -10.54
CA SER A 189 6.24 -8.62 -11.34
C SER A 189 6.13 -9.33 -12.70
N LEU A 190 4.96 -9.92 -12.99
CA LEU A 190 4.60 -10.64 -14.22
C LEU A 190 3.86 -9.72 -15.19
#